data_AF-A0A4S4AGS8-F1
#
_entry.id   AF-A0A4S4AGS8-F1
#
_cell.length_a   1.000
_cell.length_b   1.000
_cell.length_c   1.000
_cell.angle_alpha   90.00
_cell.angle_beta   90.00
_cell.angle_gamma   90.00
#
_symmetry.space_group_name_H-M   'P 1'
#
loop_
_entity.id
_entity.type
_entity.pdbx_description
1 polymer ?
#
loop_
_entity_poly.entity_id
_entity_poly.type
_entity_poly.pdbx_seq_one_letter_code
_entity_poly.pdbx_strand_id
1 'polypeptide(L)'
;MSIQWFPGHMTSARRKAAETMARTDVVIEVLDARIPEASCNPMIRELREFRQRPCLKILNKTDLADPEATRAWLAYYDRQPGVKAVALSCKKPGDVARVPRLAQALAPHRNDGTKPLRLMIMGIPNVGKSTLMNALLNRRVAKVGDEPAVTKSQQTFDLGEHMTVTDTPGMMWPKIDHDSDGFMLAACHAIGRNAVIDEEVAAFLGTILLARYPQELAARYRFKAPPADGHAVVEEVARRRGCLLKGGGLDLEKAAGLLLTDFRAGAIGRISLETPDTRVAMLAAAAPAVVKGTAEEESDADE
;
A
#
# COMPACT_ATOMS: atom_id res chain seq x y z
N MET A 1 8.03 -1.32 -17.52
CA MET A 1 6.79 -1.79 -18.17
C MET A 1 5.60 -1.11 -17.49
N SER A 2 4.78 -0.32 -18.19
CA SER A 2 3.67 0.38 -17.51
C SER A 2 2.50 -0.56 -17.21
N ILE A 3 2.27 -0.87 -15.93
CA ILE A 3 1.08 -1.63 -15.49
C ILE A 3 -0.14 -0.71 -15.64
N GLN A 4 -0.96 -0.96 -16.67
CA GLN A 4 -2.24 -0.28 -16.87
C GLN A 4 -3.37 -1.09 -16.23
N TRP A 5 -4.06 -0.51 -15.26
CA TRP A 5 -5.18 -1.16 -14.59
C TRP A 5 -6.47 -0.40 -14.91
N PHE A 6 -7.21 -0.85 -15.93
CA PHE A 6 -8.48 -0.25 -16.33
C PHE A 6 -9.62 -1.28 -16.38
N PRO A 7 -10.28 -1.58 -15.25
CA PRO A 7 -11.67 -1.97 -15.29
C PRO A 7 -12.51 -0.70 -15.51
N GLY A 8 -13.32 -0.63 -16.58
CA GLY A 8 -14.18 0.52 -16.91
C GLY A 8 -15.13 1.01 -15.80
N HIS A 9 -15.18 0.33 -14.66
CA HIS A 9 -15.89 0.71 -13.44
C HIS A 9 -15.21 1.84 -12.63
N MET A 10 -13.94 2.17 -12.88
CA MET A 10 -13.18 3.12 -12.04
C MET A 10 -13.61 4.59 -12.18
N THR A 11 -14.02 5.04 -13.36
CA THR A 11 -14.52 6.42 -13.56
C THR A 11 -15.78 6.67 -12.73
N SER A 12 -16.68 5.69 -12.69
CA SER A 12 -17.88 5.70 -11.84
C SER A 12 -17.51 5.70 -10.35
N ALA A 13 -16.52 4.90 -9.95
CA ALA A 13 -16.03 4.86 -8.57
C ALA A 13 -15.42 6.20 -8.14
N ARG A 14 -14.61 6.85 -8.99
CA ARG A 14 -14.04 8.18 -8.74
C ARG A 14 -15.14 9.24 -8.56
N ARG A 15 -16.13 9.26 -9.46
CA ARG A 15 -17.25 10.22 -9.38
C ARG A 15 -18.03 10.05 -8.07
N LYS A 16 -18.41 8.82 -7.73
CA LYS A 16 -19.10 8.51 -6.47
C LYS A 16 -18.26 8.87 -5.25
N ALA A 17 -16.95 8.59 -5.28
CA ALA A 17 -16.05 8.99 -4.20
C ALA A 17 -16.01 10.51 -4.01
N ALA A 18 -15.97 11.30 -5.10
CA ALA A 18 -16.00 12.75 -5.04
C ALA A 18 -17.34 13.29 -4.49
N GLU A 19 -18.47 12.68 -4.87
CA GLU A 19 -19.80 13.00 -4.33
C GLU A 19 -19.90 12.75 -2.82
N THR A 20 -19.37 11.62 -2.34
CA THR A 20 -19.29 11.31 -0.91
C THR A 20 -18.37 12.28 -0.18
N MET A 21 -17.17 12.52 -0.73
CA MET A 21 -16.16 13.42 -0.16
C MET A 21 -16.71 14.84 0.10
N ALA A 22 -17.65 15.31 -0.72
CA ALA A 22 -18.30 16.60 -0.53
C ALA A 22 -19.05 16.69 0.82
N ARG A 23 -19.55 15.56 1.32
CA ARG A 23 -20.29 15.45 2.59
C ARG A 23 -19.46 14.85 3.72
N THR A 24 -18.22 14.46 3.47
CA THR A 24 -17.27 13.95 4.46
C THR A 24 -16.65 15.09 5.24
N ASP A 25 -16.40 14.89 6.54
CA ASP A 25 -15.69 15.83 7.40
C ASP A 25 -14.23 15.42 7.61
N VAL A 26 -13.95 14.12 7.75
CA VAL A 26 -12.59 13.57 7.92
C VAL A 26 -12.41 12.34 7.02
N VAL A 27 -11.28 12.28 6.31
CA VAL A 27 -10.90 11.11 5.52
C VAL A 27 -10.06 10.17 6.38
N ILE A 28 -10.40 8.89 6.38
CA ILE A 28 -9.54 7.83 6.93
C ILE A 28 -8.88 7.14 5.74
N GLU A 29 -7.60 7.42 5.52
CA GLU A 29 -6.83 6.76 4.46
C GLU A 29 -6.08 5.56 5.04
N VAL A 30 -6.48 4.36 4.62
CA VAL A 30 -5.87 3.11 5.06
C VAL A 30 -4.75 2.72 4.10
N LEU A 31 -3.55 2.56 4.65
CA LEU A 31 -2.32 2.19 3.96
C LEU A 31 -1.83 0.84 4.49
N ASP A 32 -1.01 0.13 3.71
CA ASP A 32 -0.28 -1.04 4.19
C ASP A 32 1.04 -0.60 4.82
N ALA A 33 1.26 -0.86 6.10
CA ALA A 33 2.45 -0.42 6.84
C ALA A 33 3.77 -0.96 6.27
N ARG A 34 3.70 -2.00 5.43
CA ARG A 34 4.86 -2.55 4.71
C ARG A 34 5.28 -1.68 3.54
N ILE A 35 4.33 -0.94 2.95
CA ILE A 35 4.52 -0.06 1.77
C ILE A 35 3.70 1.24 1.90
N PRO A 36 3.95 2.10 2.91
CA PRO A 36 3.03 3.21 3.20
C PRO A 36 2.86 4.22 2.07
N GLU A 37 3.92 4.58 1.35
CA GLU A 37 3.85 5.54 0.25
C GLU A 37 3.46 4.87 -1.06
N ALA A 38 3.99 3.69 -1.38
CA ALA A 38 3.59 2.97 -2.58
C ALA A 38 2.13 2.50 -2.54
N SER A 39 1.52 2.40 -1.34
CA SER A 39 0.09 2.16 -1.17
C SER A 39 -0.77 3.42 -1.01
N CYS A 40 -0.15 4.61 -1.02
CA CYS A 40 -0.83 5.90 -0.90
C CYS A 40 -1.32 6.37 -2.28
N ASN A 41 -2.65 6.50 -2.45
CA ASN A 41 -3.22 6.88 -3.75
C ASN A 41 -3.19 8.40 -3.95
N PRO A 42 -2.47 8.94 -4.96
CA PRO A 42 -2.45 10.37 -5.24
C PRO A 42 -3.85 10.98 -5.42
N MET A 43 -4.79 10.23 -6.02
CA MET A 43 -6.16 10.69 -6.22
C MET A 43 -6.93 10.88 -4.90
N ILE A 44 -6.64 10.09 -3.85
CA ILE A 44 -7.26 10.30 -2.53
C ILE A 44 -6.78 11.63 -1.95
N ARG A 45 -5.47 11.90 -2.05
CA ARG A 45 -4.86 13.16 -1.64
C ARG A 45 -5.46 14.35 -2.39
N GLU A 46 -5.60 14.27 -3.71
CA GLU A 46 -6.22 15.32 -4.53
C GLU A 46 -7.67 15.61 -4.10
N LEU A 47 -8.49 14.56 -3.93
CA LEU A 47 -9.89 14.71 -3.55
C LEU A 47 -10.07 15.34 -2.17
N ARG A 48 -9.26 14.93 -1.18
CA ARG A 48 -9.34 15.48 0.18
C ARG A 48 -8.85 16.92 0.22
N GLU A 49 -7.77 17.25 -0.48
CA GLU A 49 -7.16 18.59 -0.45
C GLU A 49 -8.04 19.60 -1.17
N PHE A 50 -8.63 19.22 -2.31
CA PHE A 50 -9.65 20.02 -3.00
C PHE A 50 -10.84 20.38 -2.11
N ARG A 51 -11.21 19.52 -1.16
CA ARG A 51 -12.29 19.75 -0.19
C ARG A 51 -11.79 20.21 1.19
N GLN A 52 -10.49 20.45 1.34
CA GLN A 52 -9.84 20.85 2.59
C GLN A 52 -10.18 19.89 3.76
N ARG A 53 -10.24 18.59 3.49
CA ARG A 53 -10.55 17.58 4.50
C ARG A 53 -9.28 17.11 5.20
N PRO A 54 -9.22 17.17 6.54
CA PRO A 54 -8.13 16.55 7.28
C PRO A 54 -8.15 15.03 7.07
N CYS A 55 -6.99 14.42 7.23
CA CYS A 55 -6.77 13.00 6.99
C CYS A 55 -6.22 12.30 8.23
N LEU A 56 -6.88 11.22 8.64
CA LEU A 56 -6.30 10.21 9.52
C LEU A 56 -5.69 9.12 8.64
N LYS A 57 -4.36 9.13 8.49
CA LYS A 57 -3.62 8.05 7.83
C LYS A 57 -3.47 6.89 8.79
N ILE A 58 -3.98 5.72 8.41
CA ILE A 58 -3.87 4.48 9.16
C ILE A 58 -2.86 3.57 8.45
N LEU A 59 -1.69 3.39 9.05
CA LEU A 59 -0.71 2.39 8.64
C LEU A 59 -1.14 1.04 9.24
N ASN A 60 -1.90 0.26 8.46
CA ASN A 60 -2.46 -1.02 8.88
C ASN A 60 -1.46 -2.18 8.69
N LYS A 61 -1.72 -3.33 9.33
CA LYS A 61 -0.90 -4.54 9.28
C LYS A 61 0.47 -4.39 9.95
N THR A 62 0.52 -3.64 11.06
CA THR A 62 1.75 -3.50 11.86
C THR A 62 2.26 -4.80 12.46
N ASP A 63 1.43 -5.86 12.48
CA ASP A 63 1.86 -7.22 12.81
C ASP A 63 2.83 -7.82 11.77
N LEU A 64 2.86 -7.28 10.55
CA LEU A 64 3.70 -7.74 9.44
C LEU A 64 4.80 -6.73 9.05
N ALA A 65 4.70 -5.48 9.49
CA ALA A 65 5.59 -4.40 9.08
C ALA A 65 6.74 -4.18 10.06
N ASP A 66 7.88 -3.72 9.54
CA ASP A 66 9.03 -3.33 10.35
C ASP A 66 8.65 -2.16 11.28
N PRO A 67 8.77 -2.31 12.62
CA PRO A 67 8.45 -1.26 13.58
C PRO A 67 9.27 0.03 13.40
N GLU A 68 10.54 -0.08 13.00
CA GLU A 68 11.41 1.08 12.82
C GLU A 68 11.00 1.87 11.58
N ALA A 69 10.84 1.20 10.43
CA ALA A 69 10.31 1.81 9.23
C ALA A 69 8.93 2.44 9.47
N THR A 70 8.05 1.74 10.18
CA THR A 70 6.72 2.23 10.56
C THR A 70 6.83 3.54 11.35
N ARG A 71 7.71 3.60 12.36
CA ARG A 71 7.94 4.81 13.16
C ARG A 71 8.43 5.98 12.30
N ALA A 72 9.35 5.72 11.36
CA ALA A 72 9.85 6.75 10.43
C ALA A 72 8.72 7.30 9.54
N TRP A 73 7.84 6.44 9.03
CA TRP A 73 6.67 6.85 8.25
C TRP A 73 5.64 7.65 9.05
N LEU A 74 5.39 7.28 10.32
CA LEU A 74 4.52 8.06 11.19
C LEU A 74 5.05 9.49 11.36
N ALA A 75 6.34 9.64 11.65
CA ALA A 75 6.98 10.95 11.78
C ALA A 75 6.95 11.73 10.45
N TYR A 76 7.10 11.05 9.32
CA TYR A 76 7.00 11.67 7.99
C TYR A 76 5.60 12.25 7.75
N TYR A 77 4.54 11.46 7.97
CA TYR A 77 3.16 11.90 7.71
C TYR A 77 2.64 12.91 8.74
N ASP A 78 3.03 12.82 10.02
CA ASP A 78 2.62 13.77 11.06
C ASP A 78 3.14 15.20 10.83
N ARG A 79 4.17 15.38 9.97
CA ARG A 79 4.65 16.70 9.55
C ARG A 79 3.78 17.34 8.46
N GLN A 80 2.88 16.60 7.84
CA GLN A 80 2.06 17.10 6.75
C GLN A 80 0.85 17.89 7.29
N PRO A 81 0.53 19.07 6.74
CA PRO A 81 -0.62 19.86 7.18
C PRO A 81 -1.94 19.09 7.10
N GLY A 82 -2.71 19.13 8.19
CA GLY A 82 -4.02 18.48 8.27
C GLY A 82 -3.96 16.95 8.21
N VAL A 83 -2.81 16.34 8.47
CA VAL A 83 -2.64 14.88 8.52
C VAL A 83 -2.28 14.45 9.93
N LYS A 84 -2.94 13.40 10.41
CA LYS A 84 -2.49 12.64 11.58
C LYS A 84 -2.24 11.21 11.15
N ALA A 85 -1.09 10.64 11.51
CA ALA A 85 -0.77 9.25 11.24
C ALA A 85 -0.88 8.39 12.50
N VAL A 86 -1.39 7.17 12.33
CA VAL A 86 -1.42 6.15 13.38
C VAL A 86 -1.12 4.78 12.78
N ALA A 87 -0.34 3.98 13.50
CA ALA A 87 -0.03 2.61 13.16
C ALA A 87 -0.92 1.67 13.97
N LEU A 88 -1.55 0.70 13.32
CA LEU A 88 -2.38 -0.31 13.99
C LEU A 88 -2.40 -1.65 13.26
N SER A 89 -2.86 -2.69 13.97
CA SER A 89 -3.34 -3.91 13.33
C SER A 89 -4.85 -4.02 13.50
N CYS A 90 -5.60 -4.10 12.40
CA CYS A 90 -7.04 -4.35 12.46
C CYS A 90 -7.41 -5.69 13.11
N LYS A 91 -6.43 -6.58 13.34
CA LYS A 91 -6.61 -7.83 14.10
C LYS A 91 -6.63 -7.60 15.62
N LYS A 92 -6.23 -6.42 16.10
CA LYS A 92 -6.19 -6.04 17.51
C LYS A 92 -7.33 -5.07 17.83
N PRO A 93 -8.41 -5.50 18.50
CA PRO A 93 -9.57 -4.65 18.77
C PRO A 93 -9.22 -3.35 19.51
N GLY A 94 -8.26 -3.40 20.45
CA GLY A 94 -7.82 -2.24 21.20
C GLY A 94 -7.17 -1.14 20.34
N ASP A 95 -6.52 -1.51 19.23
CA ASP A 95 -5.97 -0.51 18.32
C ASP A 95 -7.10 0.18 17.54
N VAL A 96 -8.07 -0.59 17.04
CA VAL A 96 -9.19 -0.07 16.24
C VAL A 96 -10.11 0.81 17.08
N ALA A 97 -10.32 0.49 18.37
CA ALA A 97 -11.12 1.28 19.30
C ALA A 97 -10.65 2.73 19.45
N ARG A 98 -9.38 3.04 19.11
CA ARG A 98 -8.82 4.39 19.18
C ARG A 98 -9.21 5.25 17.96
N VAL A 99 -9.59 4.64 16.85
CA VAL A 99 -9.82 5.33 15.56
C VAL A 99 -10.93 6.40 15.66
N PRO A 100 -12.12 6.15 16.25
CA PRO A 100 -13.15 7.18 16.39
C PRO A 100 -12.66 8.42 17.14
N ARG A 101 -11.93 8.22 18.26
CA ARG A 101 -11.36 9.33 19.05
C ARG A 101 -10.31 10.13 18.27
N LEU A 102 -9.44 9.43 17.53
CA LEU A 102 -8.42 10.09 16.71
C LEU A 102 -9.04 10.89 15.56
N ALA A 103 -10.08 10.35 14.92
CA ALA A 103 -10.81 11.05 13.88
C ALA A 103 -11.57 12.26 14.43
N GLN A 104 -12.20 12.14 15.60
CA GLN A 104 -12.89 13.25 16.28
C GLN A 104 -11.95 14.42 16.58
N ALA A 105 -10.70 14.15 16.96
CA ALA A 105 -9.70 15.18 17.24
C ALA A 105 -9.33 16.02 16.00
N LEU A 106 -9.53 15.50 14.79
CA LEU A 106 -9.32 16.24 13.53
C LEU A 106 -10.49 17.16 13.15
N ALA A 107 -11.67 16.93 13.72
CA ALA A 107 -12.86 17.76 13.52
C ALA A 107 -13.62 17.94 14.85
N PRO A 108 -13.02 18.63 15.85
CA PRO A 108 -13.59 18.74 17.20
C PRO A 108 -14.92 19.50 17.24
N HIS A 109 -15.22 20.29 16.21
CA HIS A 109 -16.46 21.07 16.06
C HIS A 109 -17.66 20.25 15.55
N ARG A 110 -17.48 18.94 15.30
CA ARG A 110 -18.49 17.99 14.82
C ARG A 110 -18.80 16.95 15.90
N ASN A 111 -19.52 17.32 16.95
CA ASN A 111 -19.64 16.51 18.17
C ASN A 111 -21.06 16.40 18.75
N ASP A 112 -22.08 16.82 17.99
CA ASP A 112 -23.48 16.79 18.42
C ASP A 112 -24.40 16.31 17.28
N GLY A 113 -25.69 16.09 17.58
CA GLY A 113 -26.68 15.62 16.61
C GLY A 113 -26.98 16.61 15.46
N THR A 114 -26.69 17.90 15.63
CA THR A 114 -26.85 18.91 14.55
C THR A 114 -25.66 18.91 13.60
N LYS A 115 -24.47 18.57 14.12
CA LYS A 115 -23.20 18.53 13.40
C LYS A 115 -22.51 17.18 13.63
N PRO A 116 -23.10 16.06 13.16
CA PRO A 116 -22.47 14.75 13.31
C PRO A 116 -21.16 14.68 12.52
N LEU A 117 -20.21 13.90 13.02
CA LEU A 117 -18.93 13.63 12.37
C LEU A 117 -19.09 12.60 11.26
N ARG A 118 -18.84 12.97 10.00
CA ARG A 118 -18.96 12.06 8.86
C ARG A 118 -17.58 11.62 8.38
N LEU A 119 -17.27 10.35 8.56
CA LEU A 119 -16.00 9.72 8.20
C LEU A 119 -16.11 9.00 6.85
N MET A 120 -15.02 9.00 6.07
CA MET A 120 -14.94 8.22 4.83
C MET A 120 -13.65 7.41 4.82
N ILE A 121 -13.78 6.08 4.78
CA ILE A 121 -12.64 5.16 4.67
C ILE A 121 -12.27 5.04 3.20
N MET A 122 -11.00 5.30 2.88
CA MET A 122 -10.44 5.24 1.54
C MET A 122 -9.09 4.52 1.55
N GLY A 123 -8.65 4.05 0.37
CA GLY A 123 -7.39 3.35 0.19
C GLY A 123 -7.47 2.36 -0.98
N ILE A 124 -6.32 1.83 -1.40
CA ILE A 124 -6.24 0.83 -2.47
C ILE A 124 -6.87 -0.51 -2.04
N PRO A 125 -7.09 -1.49 -2.94
CA PRO A 125 -7.52 -2.83 -2.55
C PRO A 125 -6.59 -3.49 -1.52
N ASN A 126 -7.14 -4.40 -0.71
CA ASN A 126 -6.39 -5.29 0.20
C ASN A 126 -5.53 -4.63 1.32
N VAL A 127 -5.58 -3.31 1.50
CA VAL A 127 -5.00 -2.62 2.67
C VAL A 127 -5.76 -2.87 3.99
N GLY A 128 -6.97 -3.45 3.92
CA GLY A 128 -7.76 -3.83 5.09
C GLY A 128 -8.90 -2.88 5.47
N LYS A 129 -9.44 -2.08 4.52
CA LYS A 129 -10.60 -1.18 4.73
C LYS A 129 -11.82 -1.92 5.29
N SER A 130 -12.24 -3.03 4.66
CA SER A 130 -13.39 -3.83 5.10
C SER A 130 -13.16 -4.46 6.48
N THR A 131 -11.91 -4.85 6.78
CA THR A 131 -11.53 -5.38 8.11
C THR A 131 -11.62 -4.29 9.17
N LEU A 132 -11.13 -3.08 8.86
CA LEU A 132 -11.27 -1.91 9.73
C LEU A 132 -12.74 -1.59 9.99
N MET A 133 -13.56 -1.52 8.94
CA MET A 133 -15.00 -1.26 9.05
C MET A 133 -15.71 -2.30 9.93
N ASN A 134 -15.47 -3.59 9.70
CA ASN A 134 -16.07 -4.66 10.51
C ASN A 134 -15.63 -4.57 11.98
N ALA A 135 -14.36 -4.24 12.23
CA ALA A 135 -13.83 -4.08 13.59
C ALA A 135 -14.40 -2.84 14.29
N LEU A 136 -14.59 -1.72 13.58
CA LEU A 136 -15.25 -0.52 14.10
C LEU A 136 -16.71 -0.78 14.49
N LEU A 137 -17.42 -1.58 13.71
CA LEU A 137 -18.83 -1.90 13.94
C LEU A 137 -19.05 -3.10 14.87
N ASN A 138 -17.98 -3.77 15.30
CA ASN A 138 -18.02 -5.01 16.08
C ASN A 138 -18.95 -6.09 15.49
N ARG A 139 -19.08 -6.14 14.16
CA ARG A 139 -19.89 -7.13 13.43
C ARG A 139 -19.45 -7.22 11.98
N ARG A 140 -19.75 -8.34 11.32
CA ARG A 140 -19.40 -8.57 9.91
C ARG A 140 -20.45 -7.95 8.98
N VAL A 141 -20.23 -6.71 8.53
CA VAL A 141 -21.07 -6.04 7.53
C VAL A 141 -20.46 -6.05 6.13
N ALA A 142 -19.13 -5.94 6.05
CA ALA A 142 -18.39 -5.88 4.80
C ALA A 142 -17.79 -7.25 4.48
N LYS A 143 -17.83 -7.63 3.20
CA LYS A 143 -17.13 -8.83 2.72
C LYS A 143 -15.62 -8.58 2.81
N VAL A 144 -14.91 -9.54 3.39
CA VAL A 144 -13.45 -9.56 3.48
C VAL A 144 -12.97 -10.74 2.64
N GLY A 145 -12.01 -10.48 1.77
CA GLY A 145 -11.35 -11.48 0.93
C GLY A 145 -10.06 -10.89 0.38
N ASP A 146 -9.15 -11.76 -0.02
CA ASP A 146 -7.84 -11.37 -0.55
C ASP A 146 -7.89 -11.03 -2.05
N GLU A 147 -9.01 -11.27 -2.72
CA GLU A 147 -9.22 -10.85 -4.10
C GLU A 147 -9.46 -9.33 -4.18
N PRO A 148 -8.76 -8.59 -5.06
CA PRO A 148 -9.08 -7.20 -5.32
C PRO A 148 -10.54 -7.01 -5.77
N ALA A 149 -11.12 -5.84 -5.46
CA ALA A 149 -12.49 -5.45 -5.82
C ALA A 149 -13.64 -6.25 -5.13
N VAL A 150 -13.41 -6.85 -3.95
CA VAL A 150 -14.46 -7.47 -3.13
C VAL A 150 -15.56 -6.48 -2.69
N THR A 151 -15.19 -5.26 -2.28
CA THR A 151 -16.14 -4.19 -1.96
C THR A 151 -16.62 -3.53 -3.26
N LYS A 152 -17.90 -3.72 -3.61
CA LYS A 152 -18.47 -3.26 -4.89
C LYS A 152 -19.27 -1.96 -4.81
N SER A 153 -19.77 -1.59 -3.64
CA SER A 153 -20.58 -0.38 -3.43
C SER A 153 -20.21 0.30 -2.11
N GLN A 154 -20.45 1.61 -2.05
CA GLN A 154 -20.30 2.36 -0.82
C GLN A 154 -21.41 1.99 0.17
N GLN A 155 -21.07 1.96 1.45
CA GLN A 155 -22.02 1.68 2.52
C GLN A 155 -21.71 2.61 3.69
N THR A 156 -22.75 3.24 4.25
CA THR A 156 -22.64 4.13 5.41
C THR A 156 -23.27 3.45 6.62
N PHE A 157 -22.58 3.51 7.75
CA PHE A 157 -23.03 2.99 9.02
C PHE A 157 -22.81 4.01 10.13
N ASP A 158 -23.64 3.95 11.17
CA ASP A 158 -23.49 4.76 12.37
C ASP A 158 -22.41 4.16 13.29
N LEU A 159 -21.54 5.01 13.83
CA LEU A 159 -20.56 4.72 14.86
C LEU A 159 -20.95 5.46 16.14
N GLY A 160 -22.04 5.01 16.77
CA GLY A 160 -22.66 5.73 17.88
C GLY A 160 -23.59 6.85 17.40
N GLU A 161 -23.95 7.76 18.30
CA GLU A 161 -25.06 8.70 18.08
C GLU A 161 -24.72 9.90 17.17
N HIS A 162 -23.45 10.31 17.14
CA HIS A 162 -23.02 11.56 16.48
C HIS A 162 -21.90 11.34 15.45
N MET A 163 -21.72 10.10 14.98
CA MET A 163 -20.66 9.77 14.04
C MET A 163 -21.15 8.74 13.03
N THR A 164 -20.79 8.94 11.76
CA THR A 164 -21.05 7.98 10.69
C THR A 164 -19.75 7.66 9.97
N VAL A 165 -19.69 6.47 9.38
CA VAL A 165 -18.55 6.02 8.58
C VAL A 165 -19.03 5.42 7.28
N THR A 166 -18.43 5.87 6.17
CA THR A 166 -18.68 5.32 4.84
C THR A 166 -17.49 4.48 4.38
N ASP A 167 -17.71 3.20 4.07
CA ASP A 167 -16.71 2.36 3.39
C ASP A 167 -16.76 2.62 1.89
N THR A 168 -15.60 2.53 1.23
CA THR A 168 -15.49 2.69 -0.21
C THR A 168 -14.77 1.51 -0.87
N PRO A 169 -15.15 1.17 -2.12
CA PRO A 169 -14.36 0.26 -2.95
C PRO A 169 -12.88 0.67 -2.99
N GLY A 170 -11.99 -0.31 -3.11
CA GLY A 170 -10.56 -0.03 -3.30
C GLY A 170 -10.33 0.80 -4.56
N MET A 171 -9.66 1.94 -4.41
CA MET A 171 -9.36 2.83 -5.53
C MET A 171 -7.92 2.66 -5.94
N MET A 172 -7.70 2.19 -7.17
CA MET A 172 -6.39 2.19 -7.81
C MET A 172 -6.19 3.48 -8.61
N TRP A 173 -4.95 3.75 -8.99
CA TRP A 173 -4.63 4.76 -10.00
C TRP A 173 -4.82 4.19 -11.42
N PRO A 174 -5.15 5.02 -12.42
CA PRO A 174 -5.28 4.57 -13.81
C PRO A 174 -3.98 3.99 -14.39
N LYS A 175 -2.85 4.58 -14.00
CA LYS A 175 -1.51 4.21 -14.44
C LYS A 175 -0.57 4.27 -13.24
N ILE A 176 0.27 3.24 -13.10
CA ILE A 176 1.36 3.25 -12.14
C ILE A 176 2.57 3.89 -12.83
N ASP A 177 3.08 5.00 -12.28
CA ASP A 177 4.16 5.76 -12.91
C ASP A 177 5.53 5.11 -12.70
N HIS A 178 5.74 4.50 -11.53
CA HIS A 178 7.00 3.85 -11.17
C HIS A 178 6.85 2.33 -11.12
N ASP A 179 7.69 1.60 -11.85
CA ASP A 179 7.67 0.13 -11.87
C ASP A 179 7.85 -0.46 -10.46
N SER A 180 8.65 0.20 -9.60
CA SER A 180 8.83 -0.19 -8.19
C SER A 180 7.52 -0.22 -7.40
N ASP A 181 6.58 0.70 -7.68
CA ASP A 181 5.25 0.68 -7.06
C ASP A 181 4.47 -0.55 -7.50
N GLY A 182 4.54 -0.86 -8.80
CA GLY A 182 3.93 -2.06 -9.37
C GLY A 182 4.37 -3.33 -8.63
N PHE A 183 5.69 -3.52 -8.50
CA PHE A 183 6.25 -4.67 -7.80
C PHE A 183 5.91 -4.69 -6.31
N MET A 184 5.98 -3.55 -5.61
CA MET A 184 5.61 -3.47 -4.19
C MET A 184 4.14 -3.80 -3.93
N LEU A 185 3.25 -3.27 -4.77
CA LEU A 185 1.82 -3.56 -4.73
C LEU A 185 1.54 -5.04 -5.02
N ALA A 186 2.20 -5.62 -6.03
CA ALA A 186 2.08 -7.04 -6.34
C ALA A 186 2.59 -7.91 -5.18
N ALA A 187 3.74 -7.58 -4.60
CA ALA A 187 4.30 -8.29 -3.46
C ALA A 187 3.32 -8.29 -2.26
N CYS A 188 2.65 -7.17 -2.03
CA CYS A 188 1.64 -7.03 -0.97
C CYS A 188 0.24 -7.55 -1.33
N HIS A 189 0.04 -8.10 -2.53
CA HIS A 189 -1.24 -8.57 -3.07
C HIS A 189 -2.28 -7.44 -3.16
N ALA A 190 -1.87 -6.20 -3.45
CA ALA A 190 -2.77 -5.07 -3.64
C ALA A 190 -3.33 -4.98 -5.08
N ILE A 191 -2.61 -5.55 -6.05
CA ILE A 191 -3.05 -5.71 -7.44
C ILE A 191 -3.22 -7.19 -7.78
N GLY A 192 -3.99 -7.49 -8.83
CA GLY A 192 -4.26 -8.86 -9.26
C GLY A 192 -3.02 -9.58 -9.76
N ARG A 193 -2.96 -10.90 -9.57
CA ARG A 193 -1.81 -11.76 -9.93
C ARG A 193 -1.45 -11.72 -11.41
N ASN A 194 -2.41 -11.43 -12.28
CA ASN A 194 -2.17 -11.35 -13.73
C ASN A 194 -1.58 -10.00 -14.17
N ALA A 195 -1.35 -9.06 -13.25
CA ALA A 195 -0.82 -7.74 -13.59
C ALA A 195 0.70 -7.72 -13.78
N VAL A 196 1.41 -8.66 -13.14
CA VAL A 196 2.88 -8.75 -13.13
C VAL A 196 3.29 -10.23 -13.05
N ILE A 197 4.46 -10.56 -13.59
CA ILE A 197 5.03 -11.92 -13.50
C ILE A 197 5.53 -12.14 -12.06
N ASP A 198 5.03 -13.16 -11.38
CA ASP A 198 5.36 -13.44 -9.96
C ASP A 198 6.87 -13.64 -9.73
N GLU A 199 7.60 -14.20 -10.70
CA GLU A 199 9.05 -14.36 -10.65
C GLU A 199 9.79 -13.02 -10.59
N GLU A 200 9.37 -12.02 -11.38
CA GLU A 200 9.94 -10.66 -11.34
C GLU A 200 9.61 -9.96 -10.03
N VAL A 201 8.37 -10.11 -9.53
CA VAL A 201 7.96 -9.58 -8.23
C VAL A 201 8.77 -10.20 -7.10
N ALA A 202 8.99 -11.51 -7.15
CA ALA A 202 9.78 -12.24 -6.16
C ALA A 202 11.26 -11.87 -6.21
N ALA A 203 11.84 -11.68 -7.40
CA ALA A 203 13.20 -11.19 -7.55
C ALA A 203 13.35 -9.76 -7.00
N PHE A 204 12.42 -8.85 -7.33
CA PHE A 204 12.40 -7.50 -6.77
C PHE A 204 12.30 -7.51 -5.23
N LEU A 205 11.40 -8.31 -4.68
CA LEU A 205 11.29 -8.53 -3.23
C LEU A 205 12.60 -9.07 -2.65
N GLY A 206 13.21 -10.06 -3.31
CA GLY A 206 14.50 -10.64 -2.93
C GLY A 206 15.61 -9.60 -2.82
N THR A 207 15.70 -8.68 -3.80
CA THR A 207 16.66 -7.57 -3.78
C THR A 207 16.49 -6.68 -2.54
N ILE A 208 15.25 -6.31 -2.20
CA ILE A 208 14.97 -5.50 -1.00
C ILE A 208 15.31 -6.27 0.27
N LEU A 209 14.93 -7.55 0.34
CA LEU A 209 15.21 -8.41 1.50
C LEU A 209 16.71 -8.59 1.73
N LEU A 210 17.51 -8.78 0.67
CA LEU A 210 18.96 -8.86 0.79
C LEU A 210 19.56 -7.55 1.31
N ALA A 211 19.10 -6.41 0.79
CA ALA A 211 19.65 -5.12 1.16
C ALA A 211 19.29 -4.70 2.59
N ARG A 212 18.09 -5.06 3.08
CA ARG A 212 17.53 -4.52 4.33
C ARG A 212 17.30 -5.54 5.44
N TYR A 213 17.03 -6.80 5.08
CA TYR A 213 16.67 -7.87 6.02
C TYR A 213 17.42 -9.18 5.73
N PRO A 214 18.77 -9.13 5.52
CA PRO A 214 19.52 -10.33 5.13
C PRO A 214 19.51 -11.41 6.22
N GLN A 215 19.40 -11.00 7.49
CA GLN A 215 19.39 -11.93 8.62
C GLN A 215 18.08 -12.72 8.70
N GLU A 216 16.94 -12.05 8.52
CA GLU A 216 15.61 -12.65 8.48
C GLU A 216 15.48 -13.63 7.31
N LEU A 217 15.97 -13.22 6.13
CA LEU A 217 15.97 -14.04 4.94
C LEU A 217 16.84 -15.30 5.12
N ALA A 218 18.06 -15.13 5.63
CA ALA A 218 18.96 -16.24 5.93
C ALA A 218 18.39 -17.18 7.00
N ALA A 219 17.74 -16.65 8.05
CA ALA A 219 17.10 -17.44 9.08
C ALA A 219 15.92 -18.27 8.52
N ARG A 220 15.08 -17.67 7.66
CA ARG A 220 13.91 -18.33 7.09
C ARG A 220 14.27 -19.50 6.18
N TYR A 221 15.29 -19.33 5.33
CA TYR A 221 15.64 -20.31 4.28
C TYR A 221 16.96 -21.04 4.54
N ARG A 222 17.65 -20.74 5.64
CA ARG A 222 18.93 -21.36 6.04
C ARG A 222 20.02 -21.19 4.97
N PHE A 223 20.14 -19.96 4.45
CA PHE A 223 21.18 -19.62 3.49
C PHE A 223 22.57 -19.77 4.13
N LYS A 224 23.49 -20.43 3.43
CA LYS A 224 24.87 -20.61 3.90
C LYS A 224 25.74 -19.38 3.66
N ALA A 225 25.44 -18.65 2.59
CA ALA A 225 26.08 -17.40 2.20
C ALA A 225 25.00 -16.48 1.62
N PRO A 226 25.18 -15.15 1.67
CA PRO A 226 24.27 -14.21 1.02
C PRO A 226 24.21 -14.47 -0.50
N PRO A 227 23.00 -14.65 -1.07
CA PRO A 227 22.80 -14.65 -2.52
C PRO A 227 23.29 -13.34 -3.15
N ALA A 228 23.71 -13.40 -4.43
CA ALA A 228 24.29 -12.26 -5.14
C ALA A 228 23.26 -11.15 -5.43
N ASP A 229 22.03 -11.53 -5.78
CA ASP A 229 20.94 -10.61 -6.12
C ASP A 229 19.57 -11.25 -5.84
N GLY A 230 18.50 -10.53 -6.15
CA GLY A 230 17.13 -10.99 -5.97
C GLY A 230 16.76 -12.26 -6.75
N HIS A 231 17.32 -12.47 -7.95
CA HIS A 231 17.08 -13.70 -8.71
C HIS A 231 17.75 -14.89 -8.02
N ALA A 232 18.98 -14.72 -7.54
CA ALA A 232 19.70 -15.72 -6.76
C ALA A 232 18.97 -16.05 -5.44
N VAL A 233 18.23 -15.11 -4.85
CA VAL A 233 17.33 -15.42 -3.71
C VAL A 233 16.27 -16.44 -4.13
N VAL A 234 15.58 -16.21 -5.25
CA VAL A 234 14.52 -17.11 -5.72
C VAL A 234 15.07 -18.50 -6.03
N GLU A 235 16.24 -18.58 -6.67
CA GLU A 235 16.93 -19.85 -6.90
C GLU A 235 17.29 -20.57 -5.60
N GLU A 236 17.81 -19.86 -4.61
CA GLU A 236 18.17 -20.47 -3.33
C GLU A 236 16.92 -20.92 -2.56
N VAL A 237 15.81 -20.16 -2.63
CA VAL A 237 14.52 -20.62 -2.12
C VAL A 237 14.10 -21.92 -2.83
N ALA A 238 14.23 -22.01 -4.15
CA ALA A 238 13.92 -23.21 -4.91
C ALA A 238 14.73 -24.42 -4.43
N ARG A 239 16.06 -24.27 -4.29
CA ARG A 239 16.96 -25.32 -3.78
C ARG A 239 16.57 -25.76 -2.37
N ARG A 240 16.31 -24.80 -1.47
CA ARG A 240 16.02 -25.07 -0.05
C ARG A 240 14.65 -25.67 0.19
N ARG A 241 13.69 -25.38 -0.68
CA ARG A 241 12.31 -25.88 -0.60
C ARG A 241 12.04 -27.08 -1.48
N GLY A 242 13.03 -27.55 -2.23
CA GLY A 242 12.86 -28.67 -3.16
C GLY A 242 11.88 -28.36 -4.29
N CYS A 243 11.86 -27.10 -4.76
CA CYS A 243 11.08 -26.72 -5.92
C CYS A 243 11.82 -27.19 -7.17
N LEU A 244 11.47 -28.39 -7.65
CA LEU A 244 12.10 -29.04 -8.79
C LEU A 244 11.07 -29.34 -9.88
N LEU A 245 11.46 -29.10 -11.12
CA LEU A 245 10.74 -29.51 -12.32
C LEU A 245 10.95 -31.00 -12.59
N LYS A 246 10.04 -31.58 -13.38
CA LYS A 246 10.26 -32.90 -13.97
C LYS A 246 11.50 -32.84 -14.88
N GLY A 247 12.56 -33.56 -14.51
CA GLY A 247 13.86 -33.51 -15.19
C GLY A 247 15.01 -32.88 -14.37
N GLY A 248 14.74 -32.40 -13.15
CA GLY A 248 15.79 -32.01 -12.19
C GLY A 248 16.19 -30.53 -12.20
N GLY A 249 15.61 -29.70 -13.06
CA GLY A 249 15.77 -28.24 -13.02
C GLY A 249 15.02 -27.59 -11.86
N LEU A 250 15.35 -26.34 -11.52
CA LEU A 250 14.65 -25.58 -10.49
C LEU A 250 13.29 -25.07 -11.00
N ASP A 251 12.26 -25.19 -10.18
CA ASP A 251 10.94 -24.62 -10.42
C ASP A 251 10.87 -23.22 -9.79
N LEU A 252 11.23 -22.21 -10.59
CA LEU A 252 11.33 -20.81 -10.15
C LEU A 252 9.96 -20.19 -9.90
N GLU A 253 8.95 -20.52 -10.70
CA GLU A 253 7.58 -20.05 -10.52
C GLU A 253 7.04 -20.49 -9.15
N LYS A 254 7.21 -21.77 -8.79
CA LYS A 254 6.83 -22.29 -7.47
C LYS A 254 7.62 -21.64 -6.35
N ALA A 255 8.93 -21.43 -6.54
CA ALA A 255 9.77 -20.78 -5.53
C ALA A 255 9.40 -19.31 -5.32
N ALA A 256 9.09 -18.58 -6.39
CA ALA A 256 8.59 -17.21 -6.35
C ALA A 256 7.27 -17.13 -5.56
N GLY A 257 6.32 -18.01 -5.89
CA GLY A 257 5.05 -18.13 -5.16
C GLY A 257 5.24 -18.41 -3.67
N LEU A 258 6.19 -19.28 -3.30
CA LEU A 258 6.54 -19.56 -1.90
C LEU A 258 7.16 -18.36 -1.19
N LEU A 259 8.10 -17.65 -1.83
CA LEU A 259 8.73 -16.46 -1.26
C LEU A 259 7.70 -15.36 -0.99
N LEU A 260 6.83 -15.08 -1.97
CA LEU A 260 5.76 -14.10 -1.85
C LEU A 260 4.76 -14.50 -0.76
N THR A 261 4.42 -15.79 -0.66
CA THR A 261 3.51 -16.31 0.38
C THR A 261 4.12 -16.15 1.78
N ASP A 262 5.39 -16.52 1.94
CA ASP A 262 6.10 -16.37 3.22
C ASP A 262 6.20 -14.89 3.64
N PHE A 263 6.46 -13.97 2.71
CA PHE A 263 6.44 -12.54 2.97
C PHE A 263 5.04 -12.05 3.39
N ARG A 264 3.99 -12.43 2.65
CA ARG A 264 2.61 -12.02 2.93
C ARG A 264 2.10 -12.55 4.27
N ALA A 265 2.55 -13.73 4.68
CA ALA A 265 2.22 -14.35 5.96
C ALA A 265 3.05 -13.83 7.14
N GLY A 266 4.11 -13.03 6.89
CA GLY A 266 5.06 -12.60 7.92
C GLY A 266 6.00 -13.71 8.40
N ALA A 267 6.11 -14.82 7.65
CA ALA A 267 6.94 -15.96 8.00
C ALA A 267 8.44 -15.67 7.86
N ILE A 268 8.81 -14.70 7.01
CA ILE A 268 10.18 -14.19 6.91
C ILE A 268 10.52 -13.32 8.12
N GLY A 269 9.56 -12.50 8.55
CA GLY A 269 9.70 -11.56 9.64
C GLY A 269 8.74 -10.39 9.49
N ARG A 270 8.97 -9.35 10.30
CA ARG A 270 8.29 -8.06 10.18
C ARG A 270 9.05 -7.17 9.21
N ILE A 271 8.52 -7.01 8.00
CA ILE A 271 9.24 -6.46 6.85
C ILE A 271 8.44 -5.29 6.26
N SER A 272 9.09 -4.14 6.12
CA SER A 272 8.61 -3.03 5.27
C SER A 272 9.53 -2.86 4.06
N LEU A 273 8.97 -2.75 2.85
CA LEU A 273 9.73 -2.66 1.61
C LEU A 273 10.31 -1.27 1.35
N GLU A 274 9.78 -0.26 2.03
CA GLU A 274 10.25 1.13 1.94
C GLU A 274 10.31 1.82 3.31
N THR A 275 11.21 2.79 3.39
CA THR A 275 11.31 3.87 4.39
C THR A 275 11.17 5.21 3.66
N PRO A 276 10.95 6.34 4.37
CA PRO A 276 10.97 7.65 3.71
C PRO A 276 12.22 7.88 2.86
N ASP A 277 13.41 7.51 3.37
CA ASP A 277 14.68 7.77 2.69
C ASP A 277 14.87 6.85 1.47
N THR A 278 14.63 5.55 1.63
CA THR A 278 14.72 4.60 0.51
C THR A 278 13.69 4.92 -0.56
N ARG A 279 12.52 5.46 -0.17
CA ARG A 279 11.48 5.87 -1.11
C ARG A 279 11.95 7.04 -1.97
N VAL A 280 12.55 8.06 -1.35
CA VAL A 280 13.16 9.18 -2.10
C VAL A 280 14.20 8.65 -3.10
N ALA A 281 15.07 7.73 -2.67
CA ALA A 281 16.08 7.13 -3.55
C ALA A 281 15.46 6.33 -4.71
N MET A 282 14.44 5.51 -4.45
CA MET A 282 13.74 4.73 -5.49
C MET A 282 13.08 5.64 -6.55
N LEU A 283 12.46 6.73 -6.11
CA LEU A 283 11.81 7.69 -7.01
C LEU A 283 12.85 8.46 -7.84
N ALA A 284 13.96 8.86 -7.23
CA ALA A 284 15.05 9.54 -7.93
C ALA A 284 15.70 8.64 -9.00
N ALA A 285 15.88 7.35 -8.71
CA ALA A 285 16.43 6.38 -9.66
C ALA A 285 15.50 6.10 -10.86
N ALA A 286 14.19 6.36 -10.71
CA ALA A 286 13.19 6.17 -11.76
C ALA A 286 12.97 7.43 -12.61
N ALA A 287 13.53 8.58 -12.23
CA ALA A 287 13.42 9.80 -13.05
C ALA A 287 14.24 9.62 -14.34
N PRO A 288 13.70 9.98 -15.52
CA PRO A 288 14.48 9.94 -16.75
C PRO A 288 15.72 10.82 -16.56
N ALA A 289 16.90 10.28 -16.88
CA ALA A 289 18.12 11.07 -16.95
C ALA A 289 17.82 12.26 -17.88
N VAL A 290 17.85 13.48 -17.33
CA VAL A 290 17.72 14.68 -18.15
C VAL A 290 18.89 14.64 -19.11
N VAL A 291 18.63 14.25 -20.35
CA VAL A 291 19.57 14.44 -21.46
C VAL A 291 19.77 15.95 -21.52
N LYS A 292 20.91 16.42 -21.01
CA LYS A 292 21.37 17.77 -21.31
C LYS A 292 21.58 17.80 -22.81
N GLY A 293 20.59 18.30 -23.54
CA GLY A 293 20.74 18.64 -24.94
C GLY A 293 21.89 19.62 -25.03
N THR A 294 22.99 19.19 -25.63
CA THR A 294 23.96 20.07 -26.25
C THR A 294 23.19 20.87 -27.30
N ALA A 295 22.93 22.14 -27.00
CA ALA A 295 22.58 23.10 -28.03
C ALA A 295 23.83 23.24 -28.91
N GLU A 296 23.84 22.56 -30.04
CA GLU A 296 24.70 22.92 -31.15
C GLU A 296 24.16 24.25 -31.68
N GLU A 297 24.97 25.29 -31.52
CA GLU A 297 24.81 26.57 -32.18
C GLU A 297 24.94 26.33 -33.70
N GLU A 298 23.82 26.25 -34.41
CA GLU A 298 23.80 26.52 -35.84
C GLU A 298 24.06 28.02 -36.01
N SER A 299 25.31 28.36 -36.27
CA SER A 299 25.72 29.67 -36.75
C SER A 299 25.21 29.86 -38.17
N ASP A 300 24.41 30.91 -38.35
CA ASP A 300 24.13 31.56 -39.63
C ASP A 300 25.40 31.71 -40.47
N ALA A 301 25.34 31.24 -41.72
CA ALA A 301 26.23 31.67 -42.78
C ALA A 301 25.39 31.90 -44.05
N ASP A 302 24.79 33.08 -44.11
CA ASP A 302 24.46 33.74 -45.38
C ASP A 302 25.78 34.25 -45.99
N GLU A 303 26.24 33.62 -47.08
CA GLU A 303 26.90 34.24 -48.25
C GLU A 303 26.95 33.26 -49.44
#